data_AF-A0A2X2JLR7-F1
#
_entry.id   AF-A0A2X2JLR7-F1
#
_cell.length_a   1.000
_cell.length_b   1.000
_cell.length_c   1.000
_cell.angle_alpha   90.00
_cell.angle_beta   90.00
_cell.angle_gamma   90.00
#
_symmetry.space_group_name_H-M   'P 1'
#
loop_
_entity.id
_entity.type
_entity.pdbx_description
1 polymer ?
#
loop_
_entity_poly.entity_id
_entity_poly.type
_entity_poly.pdbx_seq_one_letter_code
_entity_poly.pdbx_strand_id
1 'polypeptide(L)' 'MTSFSFYDEAQGMDTDALEGWVDLAKIDASYLPQEANYYLCGPAGFIKKHFQYLTHQGINAENIHFEEFGPASLQLN' A
#
# COMPACT_ATOMS: atom_id res chain seq x y z
N MET A 1 -11.00 8.08 11.28
CA MET A 1 -10.57 7.53 9.97
C MET A 1 -9.20 8.11 9.71
N THR A 2 -8.14 7.32 9.77
CA THR A 2 -6.76 7.78 9.53
C THR A 2 -6.36 7.39 8.11
N SER A 3 -5.73 8.30 7.38
CA SER A 3 -5.22 8.07 6.03
C SER A 3 -3.79 8.56 5.93
N PHE A 4 -2.97 7.83 5.18
CA PHE A 4 -1.58 8.19 4.89
C PHE A 4 -1.43 8.35 3.39
N SER A 5 -1.06 9.54 2.96
CA SER A 5 -0.85 9.86 1.55
C SER A 5 0.64 9.93 1.25
N PHE A 6 1.02 9.45 0.08
CA PHE A 6 2.41 9.45 -0.38
C PHE A 6 2.50 10.21 -1.71
N TYR A 7 3.45 11.14 -1.82
CA TYR A 7 3.77 11.85 -3.07
C TYR A 7 5.25 11.71 -3.38
N ASP A 8 5.60 11.74 -4.66
CA ASP A 8 7.01 11.70 -5.09
C ASP A 8 7.80 12.89 -4.52
N GLU A 9 7.17 14.07 -4.50
CA GLU A 9 7.65 15.28 -3.85
C GLU A 9 6.48 15.92 -3.07
N ALA A 10 6.63 16.10 -1.77
CA ALA A 10 5.57 16.70 -0.95
C ALA A 10 5.56 18.21 -1.19
N GLN A 11 4.47 18.72 -1.79
CA GLN A 11 4.30 20.17 -1.94
C GLN A 11 3.73 20.77 -0.66
N GLY A 12 4.20 21.98 -0.31
CA GLY A 12 4.01 22.64 0.99
C GLY A 12 2.57 22.95 1.44
N MET A 13 1.55 22.44 0.75
CA MET A 13 0.14 22.47 1.19
C MET A 13 -0.31 21.19 1.90
N ASP A 14 0.43 20.07 1.78
CA ASP A 14 0.09 18.79 2.43
C ASP A 14 1.19 18.40 3.42
N THR A 15 1.19 19.05 4.59
CA THR A 15 2.25 18.91 5.61
C THR A 15 2.33 17.51 6.22
N ASP A 16 1.27 16.72 6.09
CA ASP A 16 1.13 15.41 6.69
C ASP A 16 1.41 14.28 5.68
N ALA A 17 1.73 14.63 4.43
CA ALA A 17 2.03 13.65 3.40
C ALA A 17 3.46 13.12 3.53
N LEU A 18 3.62 11.84 3.18
CA LEU A 18 4.88 11.14 3.19
C LEU A 18 5.54 11.24 1.80
N GLU A 19 6.85 11.39 1.75
CA GLU A 19 7.58 11.46 0.48
C GLU A 19 7.99 10.08 -0.05
N GLY A 20 7.98 9.98 -1.38
CA GLY A 20 8.37 8.82 -2.17
C GLY A 20 7.27 7.78 -2.34
N TRP A 21 7.69 6.57 -2.72
CA TRP A 21 6.79 5.42 -2.86
C TRP A 21 6.14 5.05 -1.52
N VAL A 22 4.93 4.48 -1.58
CA VAL A 22 4.28 3.89 -0.41
C VAL A 22 5.23 2.88 0.25
N ASP A 23 5.43 3.10 1.55
CA ASP A 23 6.28 2.31 2.41
C ASP A 23 5.59 2.13 3.77
N LEU A 24 5.06 0.93 3.99
CA LEU A 24 4.36 0.59 5.22
C LEU A 24 5.27 0.60 6.46
N ALA A 25 6.60 0.57 6.28
CA ALA A 25 7.54 0.73 7.39
C ALA A 25 7.54 2.15 7.97
N LYS A 26 7.02 3.15 7.22
CA LYS A 26 6.83 4.52 7.70
C LYS A 26 5.53 4.70 8.50
N ILE A 27 4.65 3.70 8.49
CA ILE A 27 3.38 3.73 9.20
C ILE A 27 3.56 3.09 10.58
N ASP A 28 3.04 3.74 11.62
CA ASP A 28 3.09 3.18 12.97
C ASP A 28 2.37 1.81 13.00
N ALA A 29 3.00 0.82 13.63
CA ALA A 29 2.52 -0.56 13.66
C ALA A 29 1.15 -0.70 14.34
N SER A 30 0.73 0.25 15.17
CA SER A 30 -0.63 0.29 15.74
C SER A 30 -1.73 0.44 14.68
N TYR A 31 -1.42 0.97 13.50
CA TYR A 31 -2.33 1.01 12.35
C TYR A 31 -2.28 -0.25 11.47
N LEU A 32 -1.41 -1.21 11.79
CA LEU A 32 -1.24 -2.48 11.08
C LEU A 32 -1.44 -3.67 12.05
N PRO A 33 -2.66 -3.86 12.61
CA PRO A 33 -2.92 -4.91 13.58
C PRO A 33 -2.87 -6.32 12.97
N GLN A 34 -2.42 -7.30 13.76
CA GLN A 34 -2.18 -8.68 13.31
C GLN A 34 -3.42 -9.38 12.74
N GLU A 35 -4.59 -9.09 13.32
CA GLU A 35 -5.86 -9.78 13.03
C GLU A 35 -6.78 -8.99 12.08
N ALA A 36 -6.27 -7.97 11.39
CA ALA A 36 -7.04 -7.24 10.38
C ALA A 36 -7.07 -7.95 9.03
N ASN A 37 -8.10 -7.62 8.24
CA ASN A 37 -8.14 -7.89 6.81
C ASN A 37 -7.49 -6.73 6.05
N TYR A 38 -6.51 -7.04 5.23
CA TYR A 38 -5.77 -6.08 4.40
C TYR A 38 -6.24 -6.20 2.95
N TYR A 39 -6.45 -5.06 2.31
CA TYR A 39 -6.90 -5.00 0.92
C TYR A 39 -5.88 -4.18 0.12
N LEU A 40 -5.23 -4.82 -0.85
CA LEU A 40 -4.22 -4.21 -1.70
C LEU A 40 -4.76 -4.09 -3.14
N CYS A 41 -4.74 -2.90 -3.70
CA CYS A 41 -5.15 -2.68 -5.09
C CYS A 41 -4.09 -1.83 -5.79
N GLY A 42 -3.67 -2.22 -6.99
CA GLY A 42 -2.64 -1.49 -7.72
C GLY A 42 -1.87 -2.29 -8.77
N PRO A 43 -0.74 -1.76 -9.26
CA PRO A 43 0.19 -2.49 -10.12
C PRO A 43 0.76 -3.73 -9.42
N ALA A 44 1.07 -4.80 -10.16
CA ALA A 44 1.64 -6.03 -9.59
C ALA A 44 2.87 -5.80 -8.69
N GLY A 45 3.76 -4.88 -9.05
CA GLY A 45 4.95 -4.55 -8.25
C GLY A 45 4.60 -3.96 -6.88
N PHE A 46 3.59 -3.08 -6.84
CA PHE A 46 3.07 -2.49 -5.61
C PHE A 46 2.47 -3.57 -4.71
N ILE A 47 1.58 -4.40 -5.26
CA ILE A 47 0.90 -5.47 -4.53
C ILE A 47 1.93 -6.44 -3.94
N LYS A 48 2.88 -6.94 -4.76
CA LYS A 48 3.91 -7.89 -4.32
C LYS A 48 4.75 -7.33 -3.16
N LYS A 49 5.23 -6.08 -3.27
CA LYS A 49 6.00 -5.42 -2.21
C LYS A 49 5.25 -5.41 -0.88
N HIS A 50 3.97 -5.01 -0.91
CA HIS A 50 3.18 -4.80 0.31
C HIS A 50 2.68 -6.12 0.90
N PHE A 51 2.29 -7.09 0.05
CA PHE A 51 1.97 -8.44 0.47
C PHE A 51 3.15 -9.10 1.20
N GLN A 52 4.36 -8.98 0.64
CA GLN A 52 5.58 -9.47 1.27
C GLN A 52 5.82 -8.76 2.59
N TYR A 53 5.73 -7.44 2.65
CA TYR A 53 5.92 -6.71 3.90
C TYR A 53 4.99 -7.21 5.01
N LEU A 54 3.68 -7.30 4.75
CA LEU A 54 2.68 -7.73 5.73
C LEU A 54 2.93 -9.17 6.21
N THR A 55 3.25 -10.09 5.30
CA THR A 55 3.58 -11.47 5.68
C THR A 55 4.87 -11.58 6.49
N HIS A 56 5.89 -10.76 6.23
CA HIS A 56 7.09 -10.68 7.07
C HIS A 56 6.82 -10.12 8.47
N GLN A 57 5.79 -9.28 8.63
CA GLN A 57 5.28 -8.86 9.95
C GLN A 57 4.40 -9.93 10.62
N GLY A 58 4.28 -11.12 10.01
CA GLY A 58 3.55 -12.27 10.55
C GLY A 58 2.04 -12.26 10.29
N ILE A 59 1.53 -11.33 9.48
CA ILE A 59 0.12 -11.29 9.13
C ILE A 59 -0.19 -12.55 8.29
N ASN A 60 -1.25 -13.26 8.65
CA ASN A 60 -1.67 -14.45 7.92
C ASN A 60 -2.03 -14.06 6.47
N ALA A 61 -1.48 -14.78 5.50
CA ALA A 61 -1.75 -14.56 4.08
C ALA A 61 -3.24 -14.65 3.72
N GLU A 62 -4.02 -15.46 4.45
CA GLU A 62 -5.48 -15.57 4.30
C GLU A 62 -6.22 -14.26 4.60
N ASN A 63 -5.60 -13.36 5.36
CA ASN A 63 -6.15 -12.04 5.69
C ASN A 63 -5.72 -10.94 4.70
N ILE A 64 -4.89 -11.27 3.68
CA ILE A 64 -4.37 -10.29 2.72
C ILE A 64 -5.03 -10.53 1.37
N HIS A 65 -6.01 -9.69 1.05
CA HIS A 65 -6.76 -9.70 -0.20
C HIS A 65 -6.13 -8.73 -1.18
N PHE A 66 -6.08 -9.08 -2.45
CA PHE A 66 -5.53 -8.18 -3.46
C PHE A 66 -6.27 -8.26 -4.79
N GLU A 67 -6.30 -7.13 -5.47
CA GLU A 67 -6.78 -7.00 -6.84
C GLU A 67 -5.72 -6.25 -7.65
N GLU A 68 -5.13 -6.94 -8.62
CA GLU A 68 -4.30 -6.25 -9.62
C GLU A 68 -5.22 -5.40 -10.49
N PHE A 69 -4.77 -4.20 -10.85
CA PHE A 69 -5.36 -3.53 -12.00
C PHE A 69 -5.21 -4.45 -13.21
N GLY A 70 -6.29 -5.17 -13.54
CA GLY A 70 -6.39 -5.99 -14.76
C GLY A 70 -6.05 -5.13 -15.99
N PRO A 71 -5.85 -5.72 -17.18
CA PRO A 71 -5.34 -4.97 -18.31
C PRO A 71 -6.24 -3.76 -18.60
N ALA A 72 -5.80 -2.58 -18.17
CA ALA A 72 -5.66 -1.50 -19.10
C ALA A 72 -4.61 -1.98 -20.11
N SER A 73 -5.03 -2.85 -21.03
CA SER A 73 -4.63 -2.64 -22.41
C SER A 73 -5.11 -1.23 -22.75
N LEU A 74 -4.37 -0.22 -22.31
CA LEU A 74 -4.31 1.04 -23.01
C LEU A 74 -3.70 0.65 -24.36
N GLN A 75 -4.57 0.16 -25.25
CA GLN A 75 -4.34 0.20 -26.67
C GLN A 75 -4.34 1.68 -27.01
N LEU A 76 -3.15 2.26 -26.92
CA LEU A 76 -2.85 3.53 -27.56
C LEU A 76 -2.89 3.23 -29.05
N ASN A 77 -4.07 3.37 -29.65
CA ASN A 77 -4.22 3.45 -31.09
C ASN A 77 -3.61 4.78 -31.57
#